data_AF-A0A5J4PSN0-F1
#
_entry.id   AF-A0A5J4PSN0-F1
#
_cell.length_a   1.000
_cell.length_b   1.000
_cell.length_c   1.000
_cell.angle_alpha   90.00
_cell.angle_beta   90.00
_cell.angle_gamma   90.00
#
_symmetry.space_group_name_H-M   'P 1'
#
loop_
_entity.id
_entity.type
_entity.pdbx_description
1 polymer ?
#
loop_
_entity_poly.entity_id
_entity_poly.type
_entity_poly.pdbx_seq_one_letter_code
_entity_poly.pdbx_strand_id
1 'polypeptide(L)'
;FRHDLLITDALRKIIMHNRGKVEIEMLHIISEIMQIKELKEYRFSIKDMLDMLKRLSIQTEASQLRKILQDNWKLEPHPPTYYTAYLFGYNDEILSSSKTARLYRITQKQVEEIMSEC
;
A
#
# COMPACT_ATOMS: atom_id res chain seq x y z
N PHE A 1 -27.86 15.43 -14.56
CA PHE A 1 -27.69 14.75 -13.26
C PHE A 1 -26.22 14.35 -13.13
N ARG A 2 -25.47 14.99 -12.22
CA ARG A 2 -24.08 14.61 -11.89
C ARG A 2 -24.13 13.37 -10.99
N HIS A 3 -23.45 12.31 -11.38
CA HIS A 3 -23.46 11.01 -10.67
C HIS A 3 -22.50 10.99 -9.47
N ASP A 4 -21.86 12.11 -9.19
CA ASP A 4 -20.65 12.21 -8.39
C ASP A 4 -20.94 12.47 -6.88
N LEU A 5 -22.22 12.50 -6.49
CA LEU A 5 -22.67 12.84 -5.12
C LEU A 5 -23.34 11.67 -4.37
N LEU A 6 -23.38 10.46 -4.94
CA LEU A 6 -24.00 9.28 -4.32
C LEU A 6 -23.02 8.36 -3.58
N ILE A 7 -21.76 8.76 -3.43
CA ILE A 7 -20.84 8.11 -2.49
C ILE A 7 -21.18 8.65 -1.09
N THR A 8 -22.26 8.10 -0.52
CA THR A 8 -22.69 8.41 0.84
C THR A 8 -21.75 7.74 1.85
N ASP A 9 -21.61 8.33 3.04
CA ASP A 9 -20.75 7.77 4.11
C ASP A 9 -21.14 6.33 4.51
N ALA A 10 -22.37 5.89 4.21
CA ALA A 10 -22.81 4.51 4.39
C ALA A 10 -22.19 3.56 3.37
N LEU A 11 -22.15 3.94 2.08
CA LEU A 11 -21.48 3.15 1.05
C LEU A 11 -19.96 3.12 1.30
N ARG A 12 -19.39 4.24 1.73
CA ARG A 12 -18.00 4.33 2.18
C ARG A 12 -17.67 3.33 3.28
N LYS A 13 -18.47 3.36 4.35
CA LYS A 13 -18.35 2.40 5.47
C LYS A 13 -18.48 0.96 5.00
N ILE A 14 -19.37 0.64 4.06
CA ILE A 14 -19.54 -0.72 3.52
C ILE A 14 -18.32 -1.14 2.67
N ILE A 15 -17.77 -0.26 1.85
CA ILE A 15 -16.56 -0.55 1.06
C ILE A 15 -15.35 -0.72 1.99
N MET A 16 -15.20 0.14 3.00
CA MET A 16 -14.21 -0.02 4.06
C MET A 16 -14.42 -1.30 4.88
N HIS A 17 -15.68 -1.73 5.10
CA HIS A 17 -16.00 -2.98 5.78
C HIS A 17 -15.67 -4.22 4.93
N ASN A 18 -15.75 -4.10 3.60
CA ASN A 18 -15.37 -5.15 2.66
C ASN A 18 -13.86 -5.25 2.46
N ARG A 19 -13.09 -4.18 2.68
CA ARG A 19 -11.62 -4.24 2.68
C ARG A 19 -11.12 -4.83 4.00
N GLY A 20 -10.23 -5.81 3.90
CA GLY A 20 -9.62 -6.43 5.09
C GLY A 20 -8.70 -5.45 5.81
N LYS A 21 -8.55 -5.60 7.13
CA LYS A 21 -7.62 -4.82 7.98
C LYS A 21 -6.22 -4.68 7.36
N VAL A 22 -5.70 -5.75 6.75
CA VAL A 22 -4.37 -5.76 6.09
C VAL A 22 -4.29 -4.73 4.96
N GLU A 23 -5.32 -4.65 4.13
CA GLU A 23 -5.34 -3.77 2.95
C GLU A 23 -5.39 -2.29 3.34
N ILE A 24 -6.18 -1.96 4.35
CA ILE A 24 -6.26 -0.59 4.90
C ILE A 24 -4.90 -0.16 5.44
N GLU A 25 -4.25 -1.03 6.22
CA GLU A 25 -2.96 -0.74 6.83
C GLU A 25 -1.84 -0.62 5.79
N MET A 26 -1.89 -1.41 4.71
CA MET A 26 -0.98 -1.22 3.57
C MET A 26 -1.13 0.17 2.94
N LEU A 27 -2.36 0.67 2.75
CA LEU A 27 -2.59 2.00 2.19
C LEU A 27 -2.06 3.11 3.11
N HIS A 28 -2.25 2.97 4.43
CA HIS A 28 -1.70 3.90 5.40
C HIS A 28 -0.15 3.92 5.36
N ILE A 29 0.49 2.76 5.42
CA ILE A 29 1.96 2.63 5.33
C ILE A 29 2.48 3.31 4.05
N ILE A 30 1.87 3.02 2.90
CA ILE A 30 2.30 3.57 1.61
C ILE A 30 2.13 5.09 1.60
N SER A 31 0.97 5.60 2.04
CA SER A 31 0.68 7.03 2.05
C SER A 31 1.65 7.80 2.94
N GLU A 32 1.93 7.28 4.14
CA GLU A 32 2.84 7.89 5.10
C GLU A 32 4.28 7.95 4.57
N ILE A 33 4.78 6.86 3.98
CA ILE A 33 6.12 6.86 3.36
C ILE A 33 6.19 7.87 2.21
N MET A 34 5.17 7.90 1.35
CA MET A 34 5.13 8.81 0.22
C MET A 34 5.08 10.27 0.67
N GLN A 35 4.37 10.57 1.76
CA GLN A 35 4.33 11.90 2.35
C GLN A 35 5.67 12.31 2.97
N ILE A 36 6.24 11.47 3.84
CA ILE A 36 7.49 11.78 4.57
C ILE A 36 8.69 11.88 3.63
N LYS A 37 8.72 11.08 2.55
CA LYS A 37 9.80 11.08 1.55
C LYS A 37 9.49 11.88 0.29
N GLU A 38 8.35 12.59 0.25
CA GLU A 38 7.89 13.39 -0.88
C GLU A 38 7.90 12.61 -2.21
N LEU A 39 7.51 11.32 -2.17
CA LEU A 39 7.53 10.43 -3.31
C LEU A 39 6.24 10.54 -4.13
N LYS A 40 6.37 10.74 -5.45
CA LYS A 40 5.24 10.62 -6.39
C LYS A 40 4.91 9.16 -6.74
N GLU A 41 5.88 8.28 -6.53
CA GLU A 41 5.80 6.85 -6.81
C GLU A 41 6.55 6.07 -5.73
N TYR A 42 5.93 5.02 -5.23
CA TYR A 42 6.54 4.11 -4.27
C TYR A 42 6.78 2.73 -4.90
N ARG A 43 7.96 2.19 -4.65
CA ARG A 43 8.38 0.86 -5.09
C ARG A 43 8.72 0.00 -3.89
N PHE A 44 8.12 -1.17 -3.81
CA PHE A 44 8.32 -2.08 -2.68
C PHE A 44 8.19 -3.53 -3.11
N SER A 45 8.83 -4.43 -2.36
CA SER A 45 8.62 -5.86 -2.49
C SER A 45 7.55 -6.35 -1.52
N ILE A 46 6.99 -7.54 -1.77
CA ILE A 46 6.12 -8.23 -0.81
C ILE A 46 6.82 -8.38 0.55
N LYS A 47 8.13 -8.66 0.55
CA LYS A 47 8.90 -8.82 1.79
C LYS A 47 8.94 -7.54 2.60
N ASP A 48 9.17 -6.38 1.96
CA ASP A 48 9.17 -5.10 2.67
C ASP A 48 7.81 -4.86 3.32
N MET A 49 6.72 -5.11 2.60
CA MET A 49 5.37 -4.92 3.15
C MET A 49 5.06 -5.88 4.31
N LEU A 50 5.47 -7.15 4.22
CA LEU A 50 5.35 -8.11 5.32
C LEU A 50 6.13 -7.65 6.56
N ASP A 51 7.37 -7.18 6.36
CA ASP A 51 8.22 -6.70 7.44
C ASP A 51 7.58 -5.46 8.11
N MET A 52 6.94 -4.58 7.34
CA MET A 52 6.23 -3.39 7.83
C MET A 52 4.97 -3.73 8.61
N LEU A 53 4.10 -4.58 8.06
CA LEU A 53 2.89 -5.03 8.74
C LEU A 53 3.22 -5.78 10.04
N LYS A 54 4.28 -6.59 10.04
CA LYS A 54 4.76 -7.28 11.24
C LYS A 54 5.17 -6.30 12.35
N ARG A 55 5.79 -5.16 12.00
CA ARG A 55 6.13 -4.10 12.99
C ARG A 55 4.89 -3.49 13.62
N LEU A 56 3.81 -3.37 12.86
CA LEU A 56 2.49 -2.93 13.35
C LEU A 56 1.69 -4.05 14.04
N SER A 57 2.33 -5.18 14.38
CA SER A 57 1.67 -6.36 14.97
C SER A 57 0.54 -6.95 14.13
N ILE A 58 0.57 -6.76 12.81
CA ILE A 58 -0.36 -7.35 11.85
C ILE A 58 0.31 -8.55 11.20
N GLN A 59 -0.17 -9.75 11.52
CA GLN A 59 0.28 -10.98 10.87
C GLN A 59 -0.53 -11.22 9.60
N THR A 60 0.18 -11.51 8.51
CA THR A 60 -0.41 -11.85 7.22
C THR A 60 0.57 -12.72 6.42
N GLU A 61 0.07 -13.33 5.35
CA GLU A 61 0.85 -14.17 4.46
C GLU A 61 1.12 -13.50 3.12
N ALA A 62 2.20 -13.93 2.45
CA ALA A 62 2.52 -13.45 1.10
C ALA A 62 1.40 -13.74 0.08
N SER A 63 0.61 -14.80 0.28
CA SER A 63 -0.56 -15.15 -0.54
C SER A 63 -1.64 -14.05 -0.46
N GLN A 64 -1.97 -13.60 0.75
CA GLN A 64 -2.94 -12.54 1.00
C GLN A 64 -2.48 -11.20 0.41
N LEU A 65 -1.19 -10.85 0.58
CA LEU A 65 -0.65 -9.63 -0.03
C LEU A 65 -0.70 -9.68 -1.56
N ARG A 66 -0.39 -10.82 -2.19
CA ARG A 66 -0.50 -10.96 -3.65
C ARG A 66 -1.94 -10.77 -4.12
N LYS A 67 -2.92 -11.35 -3.42
CA LYS A 67 -4.34 -11.17 -3.73
C LYS A 67 -4.73 -9.69 -3.68
N ILE A 68 -4.35 -8.97 -2.63
CA ILE A 68 -4.62 -7.53 -2.53
C ILE A 68 -3.96 -6.77 -3.68
N LEU A 69 -2.66 -6.99 -3.91
CA LEU A 69 -1.90 -6.23 -4.91
C LEU A 69 -2.36 -6.53 -6.34
N GLN A 70 -2.58 -7.79 -6.68
CA GLN A 70 -2.85 -8.23 -8.06
C GLN A 70 -4.35 -8.26 -8.37
N ASP A 71 -5.18 -8.73 -7.45
CA ASP A 71 -6.61 -8.89 -7.69
C ASP A 71 -7.37 -7.63 -7.33
N ASN A 72 -7.09 -6.99 -6.19
CA ASN A 72 -7.81 -5.79 -5.76
C ASN A 72 -7.22 -4.54 -6.41
N TRP A 73 -5.90 -4.34 -6.35
CA TRP A 73 -5.25 -3.10 -6.82
C TRP A 73 -4.76 -3.19 -8.27
N LYS A 74 -4.89 -4.36 -8.91
CA LYS A 74 -4.51 -4.59 -10.31
C LYS A 74 -3.05 -4.21 -10.62
N LEU A 75 -2.16 -4.33 -9.63
CA LEU A 75 -0.74 -4.06 -9.79
C LEU A 75 0.00 -5.27 -10.31
N GLU A 76 0.85 -5.05 -11.30
CA GLU A 76 1.72 -6.08 -11.85
C GLU A 76 3.14 -6.00 -11.27
N PRO A 77 3.72 -7.15 -10.88
CA PRO A 77 5.08 -7.18 -10.40
C PRO A 77 6.06 -6.96 -11.56
N HIS A 78 6.96 -6.00 -11.41
CA HIS A 78 8.06 -5.77 -12.35
C HIS A 78 9.15 -6.83 -12.18
N PRO A 79 9.95 -7.14 -13.22
CA PRO A 79 11.10 -8.03 -13.09
C PRO A 79 12.04 -7.62 -11.93
N PRO A 80 12.77 -8.58 -11.34
CA PRO A 80 13.74 -8.27 -10.29
C PRO A 80 14.69 -7.15 -10.69
N THR A 81 14.84 -6.14 -9.84
CA THR A 81 15.69 -4.98 -10.10
C THR A 81 16.28 -4.42 -8.81
N TYR A 82 17.30 -3.59 -8.94
CA TYR A 82 17.89 -2.83 -7.83
C TYR A 82 16.97 -1.68 -7.42
N TYR A 83 16.79 -1.48 -6.12
CA TYR A 83 15.96 -0.40 -5.58
C TYR A 83 16.38 0.00 -4.17
N THR A 84 15.94 1.20 -3.78
CA THR A 84 16.00 1.69 -2.41
C THR A 84 14.74 1.25 -1.67
N ALA A 85 14.88 0.32 -0.73
CA ALA A 85 13.79 -0.08 0.15
C ALA A 85 13.67 0.91 1.30
N TYR A 86 12.44 1.32 1.61
CA TYR A 86 12.10 2.16 2.75
C TYR A 86 11.40 1.33 3.82
N LEU A 87 11.81 1.48 5.08
CA LEU A 87 11.23 0.78 6.22
C LEU A 87 11.04 1.75 7.38
N PHE A 88 9.94 1.60 8.13
CA PHE A 88 9.76 2.30 9.40
C PHE A 88 10.77 1.79 10.43
N GLY A 89 11.53 2.73 10.98
CA GLY A 89 12.34 2.60 12.17
C GLY A 89 11.48 2.68 13.43
N TYR A 90 12.13 2.80 14.59
CA TYR A 90 11.45 2.77 15.89
C TYR A 90 10.94 4.14 16.36
N ASN A 91 11.40 5.25 15.77
CA ASN A 91 11.11 6.64 16.22
C ASN A 91 10.68 7.53 15.03
N ASP A 92 9.71 7.11 14.22
CA ASP A 92 9.25 7.80 13.00
C ASP A 92 10.33 8.04 11.91
N GLU A 93 11.54 7.50 12.12
CA GLU A 93 12.59 7.49 11.13
C GLU A 93 12.27 6.48 10.04
N ILE A 94 12.28 6.90 8.78
CA ILE A 94 12.26 5.96 7.66
C ILE A 94 13.71 5.62 7.29
N LEU A 95 14.10 4.38 7.60
CA LEU A 95 15.36 3.77 7.21
C LEU A 95 15.35 3.42 5.72
N SER A 96 16.50 3.56 5.06
CA SER A 96 16.66 3.18 3.66
C SER A 96 17.81 2.19 3.47
N SER A 97 17.63 1.23 2.56
CA SER A 97 18.67 0.24 2.23
C SER A 97 18.59 -0.17 0.76
N SER A 98 19.74 -0.46 0.15
CA SER A 98 19.79 -0.98 -1.23
C SER A 98 19.50 -2.48 -1.25
N LYS A 99 18.58 -2.92 -2.10
CA LYS A 99 18.19 -4.33 -2.25
C LYS A 99 17.94 -4.70 -3.72
N THR A 100 17.80 -6.00 -3.97
CA THR A 100 17.34 -6.54 -5.26
C THR A 100 16.12 -7.42 -5.01
N ALA A 101 14.99 -7.10 -5.64
CA ALA A 101 13.74 -7.84 -5.48
C ALA A 101 12.81 -7.63 -6.67
N ARG A 102 11.78 -8.48 -6.76
CA ARG A 102 10.61 -8.27 -7.62
C ARG A 102 9.70 -7.22 -6.97
N LEU A 103 9.40 -6.15 -7.70
CA LEU A 103 8.78 -4.96 -7.12
C LEU A 103 7.37 -4.73 -7.63
N TYR A 104 6.54 -4.19 -6.75
CA TYR A 104 5.31 -3.50 -7.10
C TYR A 104 5.58 -2.00 -7.12
N ARG A 105 4.86 -1.30 -7.98
CA ARG A 105 4.95 0.14 -8.19
C ARG A 105 3.55 0.72 -8.05
N ILE A 106 3.41 1.75 -7.22
CA ILE A 106 2.14 2.46 -7.04
C ILE A 106 2.42 3.96 -7.04
N THR A 107 1.58 4.72 -7.73
CA THR A 107 1.66 6.18 -7.80
C THR A 107 0.74 6.82 -6.78
N GLN A 108 1.01 8.07 -6.40
CA GLN A 108 0.18 8.79 -5.44
C GLN A 108 -1.27 8.87 -5.91
N LYS A 109 -1.47 9.13 -7.20
CA LYS A 109 -2.79 9.13 -7.85
C LYS A 109 -3.52 7.80 -7.70
N GLN A 110 -2.83 6.66 -7.86
CA GLN A 110 -3.44 5.35 -7.67
C GLN A 110 -3.80 5.10 -6.20
N VAL A 111 -2.95 5.54 -5.25
CA VAL A 111 -3.28 5.43 -3.82
C VAL A 111 -4.52 6.25 -3.49
N GLU A 112 -4.60 7.49 -3.98
CA GLU A 112 -5.76 8.37 -3.83
C GLU A 112 -7.01 7.77 -4.49
N GLU A 113 -6.91 7.23 -5.70
CA GLU A 113 -8.01 6.53 -6.38
C GLU A 113 -8.52 5.35 -5.54
N ILE A 114 -7.63 4.47 -5.09
CA ILE A 114 -7.94 3.31 -4.24
C ILE A 114 -8.58 3.75 -2.91
N MET A 115 -8.11 4.85 -2.31
CA MET A 115 -8.67 5.42 -1.08
C MET A 115 -9.97 6.20 -1.31
N SER A 116 -10.21 6.74 -2.51
CA SER A 116 -11.41 7.50 -2.85
C SER A 116 -12.59 6.62 -3.29
N GLU A 117 -12.29 5.40 -3.74
CA GLU A 117 -13.26 4.32 -3.82
C GLU A 117 -13.73 3.86 -2.43
N CYS A 118 -13.14 4.39 -1.34
CA CYS A 118 -13.60 4.21 0.04
C CYS A 118 -14.64 5.24 0.48
#